data_AF-A0A482VTW7-F1
#
_entry.id   AF-A0A482VTW7-F1
#
_cell.length_a   1.000
_cell.length_b   1.000
_cell.length_c   1.000
_cell.angle_alpha   90.00
_cell.angle_beta   90.00
_cell.angle_gamma   90.00
#
_symmetry.space_group_name_H-M   'P 1'
#
loop_
_entity.id
_entity.type
_entity.pdbx_description
1 polymer ?
#
loop_
_entity_poly.entity_id
_entity_poly.type
_entity_poly.pdbx_seq_one_letter_code
_entity_poly.pdbx_strand_id
1 'polypeptide(L)'
;MYRSKHHFVDEMQLFDYENDNDINLITGEPGMGKSILMKKFKNNYFPTFWTILIIVKHHSQYFEEENPIIPFDVDQQRIYIEKRLCGMKKSLNEISAKIRNYITNVQYNDILGIPLQIFMLTELFIQNPEKYEILLKDLFSVAKLFEHFVDEKFNIYFKEKAELMADNNQRKAIIKDIKARRLNSHEYAALVAIFDVKTLKELKIEYEQKFEEIEECFAIGIIIGLTEEKKNKFLHQSYAEYFVATYFRKNLETIGDKIEKIIFQDRFRNIRFMFDQLLADDSLPHLAVIYKNLDIAKTKQEETFYTSHVHGVQDIRF
;
A
#
# COMPACT_ATOMS: atom_id res chain seq x y z
N MET A 1 31.53 -9.25 -21.90
CA MET A 1 30.63 -9.10 -23.08
C MET A 1 31.07 -10.08 -24.14
N TYR A 2 30.42 -11.24 -24.15
CA TYR A 2 30.66 -12.31 -25.11
C TYR A 2 30.26 -11.90 -26.53
N ARG A 3 31.06 -12.27 -27.54
CA ARG A 3 30.78 -12.07 -28.96
C ARG A 3 30.97 -13.38 -29.70
N SER A 4 29.87 -14.03 -30.06
CA SER A 4 29.93 -15.24 -30.89
C SER A 4 30.52 -14.90 -32.26
N LYS A 5 31.41 -15.77 -32.75
CA LYS A 5 31.93 -15.71 -34.14
C LYS A 5 30.89 -16.22 -35.14
N HIS A 6 29.86 -16.93 -34.67
CA HIS A 6 28.76 -17.45 -35.47
C HIS A 6 27.53 -16.57 -35.27
N HIS A 7 26.83 -16.26 -36.36
CA HIS A 7 25.76 -15.23 -36.39
C HIS A 7 24.48 -15.63 -35.66
N PHE A 8 24.47 -16.82 -35.03
CA PHE A 8 23.35 -17.36 -34.27
C PHE A 8 23.92 -18.03 -33.02
N VAL A 9 23.32 -17.73 -31.88
CA VAL A 9 23.55 -18.37 -30.58
C VAL A 9 22.19 -18.92 -30.18
N ASP A 10 22.12 -20.20 -29.82
CA ASP A 10 20.86 -20.76 -29.33
C ASP A 10 20.57 -20.27 -27.90
N GLU A 11 19.31 -20.39 -27.47
CA GLU A 11 18.88 -19.88 -26.16
C GLU A 11 19.60 -20.60 -25.00
N MET A 12 19.93 -21.89 -25.14
CA MET A 12 20.62 -22.65 -24.09
C MET A 12 22.08 -22.19 -23.94
N GLN A 13 22.74 -21.88 -25.05
CA GLN A 13 24.09 -21.32 -25.07
C GLN A 13 24.17 -19.95 -24.39
N LEU A 14 23.08 -19.18 -24.30
CA LEU A 14 23.09 -17.92 -23.56
C LEU A 14 23.29 -18.13 -22.05
N PHE A 15 22.74 -19.22 -21.50
CA PHE A 15 22.87 -19.56 -20.08
C PHE A 15 24.25 -20.11 -19.73
N ASP A 16 24.92 -20.79 -20.67
CA ASP A 16 26.28 -21.31 -20.47
C ASP A 16 27.32 -20.19 -20.23
N TYR A 17 27.02 -18.95 -20.62
CA TYR A 17 27.89 -17.77 -20.42
C TYR A 17 27.41 -16.85 -19.29
N GLU A 18 26.53 -17.30 -18.40
CA GLU A 18 25.98 -16.49 -17.30
C GLU A 18 27.09 -15.85 -16.44
N ASN A 19 28.12 -16.62 -16.09
CA ASN A 19 29.25 -16.15 -15.26
C ASN A 19 30.22 -15.17 -15.96
N ASP A 20 30.15 -15.06 -17.29
CA ASP A 20 31.06 -14.21 -18.10
C ASP A 20 30.39 -12.89 -18.56
N ASN A 21 29.09 -12.70 -18.26
CA ASN A 21 28.26 -11.63 -18.80
C ASN A 21 27.59 -10.75 -17.73
N ASP A 22 28.26 -10.50 -16.62
CA ASP A 22 27.79 -9.56 -15.61
C ASP A 22 27.87 -8.10 -16.11
N ILE A 23 26.81 -7.65 -16.77
CA ILE A 23 26.52 -6.22 -16.90
C ILE A 23 25.48 -5.88 -15.85
N ASN A 24 25.94 -5.47 -14.67
CA ASN A 24 25.09 -4.86 -13.66
C ASN A 24 24.59 -3.50 -14.17
N LEU A 25 23.33 -3.45 -14.60
CA LEU A 25 22.69 -2.23 -15.06
C LEU A 25 21.97 -1.54 -13.89
N ILE A 26 22.72 -0.75 -13.10
CA ILE A 26 22.13 0.08 -12.06
C ILE A 26 21.63 1.37 -12.71
N THR A 27 20.32 1.58 -12.72
CA THR A 27 19.70 2.78 -13.29
C THR A 27 19.18 3.66 -12.15
N GLY A 28 19.86 4.77 -11.89
CA GLY A 28 19.50 5.69 -10.79
C GLY A 28 18.15 6.40 -10.96
N GLU A 29 17.57 6.41 -12.17
CA GLU A 29 16.27 7.04 -12.44
C GLU A 29 15.34 6.16 -13.30
N PRO A 30 14.09 5.92 -12.88
CA PRO A 30 13.08 5.21 -13.66
C PRO A 30 12.89 5.87 -15.04
N GLY A 31 12.99 5.09 -16.11
CA GLY A 31 12.75 5.54 -17.50
C GLY A 31 13.99 6.01 -18.26
N MET A 32 15.11 6.35 -17.61
CA MET A 32 16.34 6.77 -18.30
C MET A 32 17.30 5.63 -18.63
N GLY A 33 17.26 4.54 -17.85
CA GLY A 33 18.16 3.39 -18.01
C GLY A 33 18.15 2.79 -19.42
N LYS A 34 16.96 2.66 -20.01
CA LYS A 34 16.77 2.14 -21.37
C LYS A 34 17.48 3.01 -22.42
N SER A 35 17.28 4.33 -22.37
CA SER A 35 17.86 5.25 -23.36
C SER A 35 19.37 5.35 -23.26
N ILE A 36 19.92 5.36 -22.04
CA ILE A 36 21.37 5.36 -21.80
C ILE A 36 22.01 4.05 -22.28
N LEU A 37 21.40 2.91 -21.93
CA LEU A 37 21.85 1.59 -22.37
C LEU A 37 21.85 1.49 -23.90
N MET A 38 20.76 1.90 -24.54
CA MET A 38 20.65 1.88 -26.00
C MET A 38 21.64 2.82 -26.69
N LYS A 39 21.92 4.00 -26.11
CA LYS A 39 22.92 4.95 -26.64
C LYS A 39 24.33 4.37 -26.53
N LYS A 40 24.65 3.73 -25.40
CA LYS A 40 25.93 3.05 -25.19
C LYS A 40 26.13 1.88 -26.15
N PHE A 41 25.06 1.11 -26.42
CA PHE A 41 25.12 0.03 -27.40
C PHE A 41 25.31 0.56 -28.83
N LYS A 42 24.57 1.59 -29.25
CA LYS A 42 24.69 2.22 -30.58
C LYS A 42 26.07 2.80 -30.85
N ASN A 43 26.70 3.42 -29.86
CA ASN A 43 27.97 4.12 -30.05
C ASN A 43 29.19 3.19 -30.05
N ASN A 44 29.11 2.06 -29.35
CA ASN A 44 30.28 1.19 -29.12
C ASN A 44 30.22 -0.11 -29.92
N TYR A 45 29.07 -0.47 -30.50
CA TYR A 45 28.89 -1.73 -31.21
C TYR A 45 28.09 -1.52 -32.49
N PHE A 46 28.54 -2.14 -33.58
CA PHE A 46 27.78 -2.23 -34.84
C PHE A 46 27.17 -3.62 -35.00
N PRO A 47 25.90 -3.82 -34.60
CA PRO A 47 25.16 -4.99 -35.07
C PRO A 47 23.76 -4.65 -35.62
N THR A 48 23.23 -5.57 -36.40
CA THR A 48 21.86 -5.55 -36.96
C THR A 48 20.78 -5.97 -35.95
N PHE A 49 21.13 -6.56 -34.79
CA PHE A 49 20.20 -6.88 -33.69
C PHE A 49 20.91 -7.01 -32.32
N TRP A 50 20.18 -6.78 -31.23
CA TRP A 50 20.60 -7.00 -29.84
C TRP A 50 19.56 -7.84 -29.10
N THR A 51 20.01 -8.84 -28.33
CA THR A 51 19.16 -9.57 -27.39
C THR A 51 19.63 -9.22 -25.97
N ILE A 52 18.71 -8.75 -25.13
CA ILE A 52 18.98 -8.41 -23.74
C ILE A 52 18.16 -9.37 -22.88
N LEU A 53 18.82 -10.25 -22.15
CA LEU A 53 18.19 -11.10 -21.14
C LEU A 53 18.18 -10.32 -19.81
N ILE A 54 16.99 -10.00 -19.30
CA ILE A 54 16.82 -9.35 -18.00
C ILE A 54 16.39 -10.40 -17.01
N ILE A 55 17.31 -10.86 -16.17
CA ILE A 55 17.03 -11.82 -15.11
C ILE A 55 16.52 -11.04 -13.88
N VAL A 56 15.20 -10.90 -13.76
CA VAL A 56 14.56 -10.15 -12.66
C VAL A 56 14.60 -10.93 -11.33
N LYS A 57 14.91 -12.23 -11.36
CA LYS A 57 14.88 -13.12 -10.19
C LYS A 57 15.79 -12.66 -9.05
N HIS A 58 16.94 -12.07 -9.34
CA HIS A 58 17.87 -11.58 -8.31
C HIS A 58 17.66 -10.11 -7.94
N HIS A 59 16.82 -9.38 -8.69
CA HIS A 59 16.62 -7.96 -8.47
C HIS A 59 15.88 -7.71 -7.15
N SER A 60 14.81 -8.47 -6.84
CA SER A 60 14.07 -8.29 -5.58
C SER A 60 14.93 -8.56 -4.35
N GLN A 61 15.75 -9.61 -4.38
CA GLN A 61 16.62 -10.01 -3.27
C GLN A 61 17.70 -8.95 -2.97
N TYR A 62 18.28 -8.35 -4.02
CA TYR A 62 19.24 -7.24 -3.89
C TYR A 62 18.65 -6.00 -3.19
N PHE A 63 17.39 -5.66 -3.45
CA PHE A 63 16.74 -4.53 -2.77
C PHE A 63 16.28 -4.87 -1.35
N GLU A 64 15.92 -6.13 -1.09
CA GLU A 64 15.52 -6.58 0.25
C GLU A 64 16.69 -6.66 1.22
N GLU A 65 17.88 -7.09 0.76
CA GLU A 65 19.05 -7.32 1.62
C GLU A 65 19.99 -6.10 1.70
N GLU A 66 20.19 -5.34 0.62
CA GLU A 66 21.21 -4.27 0.58
C GLU A 66 20.67 -2.84 0.61
N ASN A 67 19.35 -2.64 0.47
CA ASN A 67 18.75 -1.31 0.44
C ASN A 67 17.46 -1.28 1.27
N PRO A 68 17.55 -1.25 2.62
CA PRO A 68 16.37 -1.04 3.45
C PRO A 68 15.65 0.20 2.93
N ILE A 69 14.32 0.15 2.81
CA ILE A 69 13.52 1.29 2.35
C ILE A 69 13.73 2.41 3.37
N ILE A 70 14.65 3.33 3.07
CA ILE A 70 14.95 4.46 3.94
C ILE A 70 13.77 5.43 3.82
N PRO A 71 13.12 5.80 4.94
CA PRO A 71 12.10 6.83 4.90
C PRO A 71 12.66 8.12 4.32
N PHE A 72 11.88 8.84 3.52
CA PHE A 72 12.33 10.14 3.01
C PHE A 72 12.59 11.09 4.18
N ASP A 73 13.74 11.77 4.14
CA ASP A 73 13.98 12.92 5.00
C ASP A 73 13.03 14.08 4.64
N VAL A 74 12.95 15.11 5.49
CA VAL A 74 11.99 16.22 5.32
C VAL A 74 12.15 16.92 3.96
N ASP A 75 13.38 17.06 3.46
CA ASP A 75 13.64 17.70 2.16
C ASP A 75 13.26 16.79 0.99
N GLN A 76 13.57 15.50 1.09
CA GLN A 76 13.15 14.50 0.11
C GLN A 76 11.62 14.40 0.03
N GLN A 77 10.92 14.41 1.17
CA GLN A 77 9.45 14.44 1.21
C GLN A 77 8.93 15.69 0.49
N ARG A 78 9.49 16.86 0.79
CA ARG A 78 9.11 18.13 0.16
C ARG A 78 9.31 18.08 -1.35
N ILE A 79 10.51 17.70 -1.82
CA ILE A 79 10.84 17.62 -3.25
C ILE A 79 9.92 16.63 -3.96
N TYR A 80 9.65 15.47 -3.35
CA TYR A 80 8.79 14.46 -3.94
C TYR A 80 7.34 14.94 -4.08
N ILE A 81 6.78 15.57 -3.03
CA ILE A 81 5.42 16.13 -3.04
C ILE A 81 5.32 17.25 -4.10
N GLU A 82 6.27 18.20 -4.10
CA GLU A 82 6.29 19.31 -5.06
C GLU A 82 6.38 18.81 -6.51
N LYS A 83 7.23 17.81 -6.77
CA LYS A 83 7.38 17.21 -8.10
C LYS A 83 6.11 16.51 -8.56
N ARG A 84 5.44 15.74 -7.68
CA ARG A 84 4.21 15.00 -8.03
C ARG A 84 3.01 15.90 -8.27
N LEU A 85 2.90 16.96 -7.48
CA LEU A 85 1.78 17.90 -7.58
C LEU A 85 2.06 19.05 -8.57
N CYS A 86 3.22 19.04 -9.24
CA CYS A 86 3.58 20.01 -10.26
C CYS A 86 2.53 20.05 -11.38
N GLY A 87 1.99 21.24 -11.66
CA GLY A 87 0.94 21.44 -12.67
C GLY A 87 -0.48 21.59 -12.12
N MET A 88 -0.70 21.39 -10.81
CA MET A 88 -2.00 21.72 -10.19
C MET A 88 -2.16 23.24 -10.07
N LYS A 89 -3.22 23.79 -10.69
CA LYS A 89 -3.41 25.24 -10.92
C LYS A 89 -3.80 26.08 -9.69
N LYS A 90 -4.24 25.48 -8.58
CA LYS A 90 -4.54 26.17 -7.31
C LYS A 90 -4.14 25.30 -6.11
N SER A 91 -3.81 25.97 -5.01
CA SER A 91 -3.51 25.44 -3.66
C SER A 91 -2.35 24.45 -3.51
N LEU A 92 -1.43 24.31 -4.49
CA LEU A 92 -0.23 23.45 -4.37
C LEU A 92 0.51 23.64 -3.04
N ASN A 93 0.76 24.88 -2.64
CA ASN A 93 1.47 25.19 -1.41
C ASN A 93 0.67 24.77 -0.16
N GLU A 94 -0.64 24.97 -0.17
CA GLU A 94 -1.52 24.60 0.93
C GLU A 94 -1.66 23.08 1.06
N ILE A 95 -1.93 22.38 -0.05
CA ILE A 95 -2.01 20.91 -0.09
C ILE A 95 -0.67 20.30 0.34
N SER A 96 0.44 20.82 -0.19
CA SER A 96 1.79 20.34 0.18
C SER A 96 2.07 20.58 1.65
N ALA A 97 1.71 21.74 2.19
CA ALA A 97 1.86 22.03 3.61
C ALA A 97 1.00 21.09 4.48
N LYS A 98 -0.26 20.86 4.09
CA LYS A 98 -1.16 19.95 4.80
C LYS A 98 -0.66 18.49 4.77
N ILE A 99 -0.18 18.00 3.63
CA ILE A 99 0.42 16.65 3.51
C ILE A 99 1.67 16.54 4.41
N ARG A 100 2.56 17.55 4.41
CA ARG A 100 3.73 17.57 5.30
C ARG A 100 3.34 17.58 6.77
N ASN A 101 2.33 18.36 7.14
CA ASN A 101 1.81 18.39 8.51
C ASN A 101 1.27 17.03 8.93
N TYR A 102 0.50 16.37 8.06
CA TYR A 102 0.05 15.00 8.27
C TYR A 102 1.23 14.05 8.52
N ILE A 103 2.24 14.05 7.64
CA ILE A 103 3.41 13.15 7.80
C ILE A 103 4.11 13.41 9.12
N THR A 104 4.30 14.68 9.49
CA THR A 104 4.93 15.07 10.76
C THR A 104 4.18 14.52 11.97
N ASN A 105 2.84 14.54 11.93
CA ASN A 105 2.01 13.96 12.99
C ASN A 105 2.08 12.42 13.05
N VAL A 106 2.49 11.77 11.96
CA VAL A 106 2.64 10.31 11.84
C VAL A 106 4.10 9.85 12.05
N GLN A 107 5.07 10.78 12.21
CA GLN A 107 6.51 10.48 12.25
C GLN A 107 6.95 9.49 13.34
N TYR A 108 6.16 9.28 14.39
CA TYR A 108 6.45 8.29 15.43
C TYR A 108 6.15 6.84 15.02
N ASN A 109 5.87 6.60 13.73
CA ASN A 109 5.51 5.31 13.19
C ASN A 109 6.47 4.85 12.10
N ASP A 110 7.49 4.09 12.50
CA ASP A 110 8.48 3.43 11.61
C ASP A 110 7.86 2.39 10.65
N ILE A 111 6.57 2.12 10.80
CA ILE A 111 5.85 0.95 10.32
C ILE A 111 5.49 1.08 8.84
N LEU A 112 5.30 2.29 8.34
CA LEU A 112 4.66 2.50 7.04
C LEU A 112 5.54 3.41 6.21
N GLY A 113 6.10 2.81 5.15
CA GLY A 113 7.03 3.47 4.24
C GLY A 113 6.53 4.86 3.87
N ILE A 114 7.18 5.88 4.44
CA ILE A 114 6.89 7.29 4.21
C ILE A 114 6.73 7.58 2.70
N PRO A 115 7.55 7.02 1.79
CA PRO A 115 7.35 7.20 0.35
C PRO A 115 6.01 6.70 -0.18
N LEU A 116 5.53 5.53 0.26
CA LEU A 116 4.27 4.95 -0.20
C LEU A 116 3.07 5.76 0.30
N GLN A 117 3.10 6.20 1.56
CA GLN A 117 2.03 7.04 2.11
C GLN A 117 1.93 8.37 1.39
N ILE A 118 3.08 9.01 1.12
CA ILE A 118 3.15 10.24 0.33
C ILE A 118 2.62 10.01 -1.07
N PHE A 119 3.00 8.90 -1.70
CA PHE A 119 2.47 8.49 -3.00
C PHE A 119 0.94 8.36 -2.95
N MET A 120 0.38 7.61 -1.99
CA MET A 120 -1.07 7.42 -1.87
C MET A 120 -1.80 8.75 -1.67
N LEU A 121 -1.33 9.61 -0.76
CA LEU A 121 -1.92 10.92 -0.53
C LEU A 121 -1.87 11.78 -1.80
N THR A 122 -0.69 11.95 -2.39
CA THR A 122 -0.54 12.78 -3.59
C THR A 122 -1.37 12.25 -4.76
N GLU A 123 -1.46 10.93 -4.93
CA GLU A 123 -2.30 10.29 -5.95
C GLU A 123 -3.79 10.58 -5.72
N LEU A 124 -4.31 10.44 -4.50
CA LEU A 124 -5.69 10.81 -4.18
C LEU A 124 -5.97 12.29 -4.52
N PHE A 125 -5.08 13.19 -4.11
CA PHE A 125 -5.23 14.64 -4.38
C PHE A 125 -5.15 14.98 -5.87
N ILE A 126 -4.28 14.33 -6.64
CA ILE A 126 -4.19 14.51 -8.09
C ILE A 126 -5.52 14.15 -8.77
N GLN A 127 -6.19 13.10 -8.27
CA GLN A 127 -7.43 12.62 -8.86
C GLN A 127 -8.64 13.49 -8.51
N ASN A 128 -8.78 13.90 -7.25
CA ASN A 128 -9.89 14.76 -6.82
C ASN A 128 -9.53 15.59 -5.56
N PRO A 129 -8.95 16.80 -5.71
CA PRO A 129 -8.47 17.58 -4.58
C PRO A 129 -9.61 18.02 -3.64
N GLU A 130 -10.79 18.33 -4.18
CA GLU A 130 -11.94 18.78 -3.40
C GLU A 130 -12.51 17.66 -2.50
N LYS A 131 -12.62 16.44 -3.05
CA LYS A 131 -13.06 15.25 -2.29
C LYS A 131 -12.13 14.95 -1.12
N TYR A 132 -10.83 15.06 -1.33
CA TYR A 132 -9.83 14.60 -0.37
C TYR A 132 -9.28 15.70 0.55
N GLU A 133 -9.66 16.96 0.34
CA GLU A 133 -9.30 18.05 1.25
C GLU A 133 -9.76 17.79 2.70
N ILE A 134 -10.88 17.09 2.87
CA ILE A 134 -11.39 16.71 4.20
C ILE A 134 -10.44 15.78 4.97
N LEU A 135 -9.64 14.96 4.26
CA LEU A 135 -8.67 14.06 4.90
C LEU A 135 -7.55 14.81 5.61
N LEU A 136 -7.37 16.10 5.30
CA LEU A 136 -6.33 16.94 5.85
C LEU A 136 -6.85 17.97 6.87
N LYS A 137 -8.15 17.95 7.20
CA LYS A 137 -8.74 18.88 8.17
C LYS A 137 -8.53 18.40 9.61
N ASP A 138 -8.63 17.10 9.85
CA ASP A 138 -8.52 16.48 11.17
C ASP A 138 -7.39 15.45 11.24
N LEU A 139 -7.13 14.91 12.43
CA LEU A 139 -6.21 13.78 12.60
C LEU A 139 -6.73 12.59 11.80
N PHE A 140 -6.00 12.26 10.74
CA PHE A 140 -6.35 11.22 9.80
C PHE A 140 -5.60 9.92 10.12
N SER A 141 -6.29 8.78 10.03
CA SER A 141 -5.66 7.49 10.27
C SER A 141 -4.99 6.97 8.98
N VAL A 142 -3.83 6.34 9.09
CA VAL A 142 -3.22 5.64 7.96
C VAL A 142 -4.16 4.53 7.47
N ALA A 143 -4.88 3.87 8.37
CA ALA A 143 -5.90 2.91 7.97
C ALA A 143 -6.95 3.52 7.04
N LYS A 144 -7.45 4.74 7.32
CA LYS A 144 -8.34 5.48 6.41
C LYS A 144 -7.64 5.87 5.11
N LEU A 145 -6.33 6.17 5.12
CA LEU A 145 -5.57 6.40 3.88
C LEU A 145 -5.64 5.19 2.96
N PHE A 146 -5.38 4.00 3.51
CA PHE A 146 -5.50 2.75 2.78
C PHE A 146 -6.94 2.51 2.31
N GLU A 147 -7.93 2.76 3.17
CA GLU A 147 -9.35 2.62 2.80
C GLU A 147 -9.70 3.46 1.56
N HIS A 148 -9.39 4.75 1.57
CA HIS A 148 -9.66 5.63 0.42
C HIS A 148 -8.88 5.22 -0.82
N PHE A 149 -7.61 4.86 -0.68
CA PHE A 149 -6.78 4.46 -1.80
C PHE A 149 -7.24 3.14 -2.43
N VAL A 150 -7.59 2.15 -1.60
CA VAL A 150 -8.16 0.88 -2.05
C VAL A 150 -9.51 1.12 -2.71
N ASP A 151 -10.39 1.91 -2.10
CA ASP A 151 -11.70 2.25 -2.68
C ASP A 151 -11.56 2.81 -4.10
N GLU A 152 -10.58 3.69 -4.30
CA GLU A 152 -10.28 4.33 -5.57
C GLU A 152 -9.69 3.35 -6.60
N LYS A 153 -8.80 2.44 -6.20
CA LYS A 153 -8.32 1.35 -7.07
C LYS A 153 -9.45 0.50 -7.61
N PHE A 154 -10.42 0.17 -6.75
CA PHE A 154 -11.61 -0.55 -7.17
C PHE A 154 -12.49 0.30 -8.10
N ASN A 155 -12.65 1.60 -7.82
CA ASN A 155 -13.46 2.49 -8.65
C ASN A 155 -12.86 2.62 -10.06
N ILE A 156 -11.54 2.76 -10.19
CA ILE A 156 -10.83 2.76 -11.47
C ILE A 156 -11.07 1.44 -12.21
N TYR A 157 -10.85 0.30 -11.54
CA TYR A 157 -11.08 -1.02 -12.13
C TYR A 157 -12.50 -1.18 -12.68
N PHE A 158 -13.53 -0.85 -11.90
CA PHE A 158 -14.92 -0.98 -12.35
C PHE A 158 -15.30 0.04 -13.42
N LYS A 159 -14.72 1.24 -13.38
CA LYS A 159 -14.92 2.24 -14.43
C LYS A 159 -14.35 1.77 -15.77
N GLU A 160 -13.15 1.19 -15.76
CA GLU A 160 -12.45 0.71 -16.96
C GLU A 160 -13.04 -0.60 -17.50
N LYS A 161 -13.31 -1.58 -16.63
CA LYS A 161 -13.76 -2.92 -17.06
C LYS A 161 -15.22 -2.98 -17.44
N ALA A 162 -16.04 -2.13 -16.86
CA ALA A 162 -17.47 -2.27 -17.03
C ALA A 162 -18.02 -1.40 -18.17
N GLU A 163 -17.27 -0.41 -18.69
CA GLU A 163 -17.81 0.66 -19.57
C GLU A 163 -19.13 1.26 -19.00
N LEU A 164 -19.37 1.08 -17.70
CA LEU A 164 -20.65 1.30 -17.05
C LEU A 164 -20.73 2.78 -16.67
N MET A 165 -21.03 3.63 -17.65
CA MET A 165 -21.71 4.90 -17.40
C MET A 165 -23.12 4.56 -16.85
N ALA A 166 -23.22 4.34 -15.54
CA ALA A 166 -24.41 3.78 -14.90
C ALA A 166 -25.21 4.85 -14.15
N ASP A 167 -26.32 5.28 -14.76
CA ASP A 167 -27.40 5.96 -14.03
C ASP A 167 -28.51 4.99 -13.57
N ASN A 168 -28.27 3.67 -13.66
CA ASN A 168 -29.23 2.66 -13.19
C ASN A 168 -28.91 2.17 -11.77
N ASN A 169 -29.85 2.37 -10.84
CA ASN A 169 -29.75 1.95 -9.44
C ASN A 169 -29.49 0.44 -9.26
N GLN A 170 -30.03 -0.42 -10.13
CA GLN A 170 -29.78 -1.87 -10.07
C GLN A 170 -28.29 -2.19 -10.33
N ARG A 171 -27.67 -1.50 -11.29
CA ARG A 171 -26.24 -1.67 -11.58
C ARG A 171 -25.36 -1.21 -10.42
N LYS A 172 -25.73 -0.09 -9.77
CA LYS A 172 -25.02 0.38 -8.56
C LYS A 172 -25.05 -0.67 -7.43
N ALA A 173 -26.19 -1.32 -7.23
CA ALA A 173 -26.32 -2.41 -6.24
C ALA A 173 -25.44 -3.62 -6.59
N ILE A 174 -25.44 -4.03 -7.87
CA ILE A 174 -24.58 -5.14 -8.35
C ILE A 174 -23.10 -4.81 -8.18
N ILE A 175 -22.65 -3.61 -8.56
CA ILE A 175 -21.26 -3.18 -8.39
C ILE A 175 -20.88 -3.18 -6.90
N LYS A 176 -21.77 -2.70 -6.03
CA LYS A 176 -21.55 -2.71 -4.58
C LYS A 176 -21.36 -4.13 -4.04
N ASP A 177 -22.18 -5.09 -4.48
CA ASP A 177 -22.05 -6.49 -4.10
C ASP A 177 -20.73 -7.10 -4.59
N ILE A 178 -20.39 -6.91 -5.87
CA ILE A 178 -19.13 -7.42 -6.43
C ILE A 178 -17.94 -6.80 -5.71
N LYS A 179 -17.97 -5.49 -5.42
CA LYS A 179 -16.92 -4.79 -4.67
C LYS A 179 -16.75 -5.39 -3.28
N ALA A 180 -17.84 -5.65 -2.56
CA ALA A 180 -17.80 -6.27 -1.24
C ALA A 180 -17.20 -7.69 -1.29
N ARG A 181 -17.61 -8.52 -2.26
CA ARG A 181 -17.04 -9.86 -2.46
C ARG A 181 -15.54 -9.80 -2.76
N ARG A 182 -15.13 -8.94 -3.68
CA ARG A 182 -13.72 -8.74 -4.05
C ARG A 182 -12.87 -8.22 -2.90
N LEU A 183 -13.39 -7.31 -2.07
CA LEU A 183 -12.72 -6.86 -0.85
C LEU A 183 -12.49 -8.02 0.11
N ASN A 184 -13.51 -8.86 0.32
CA ASN A 184 -13.34 -10.07 1.14
C ASN A 184 -12.28 -11.00 0.53
N SER A 185 -12.26 -11.20 -0.80
CA SER A 185 -11.20 -12.00 -1.43
C SER A 185 -9.79 -11.43 -1.21
N HIS A 186 -9.61 -10.10 -1.18
CA HIS A 186 -8.33 -9.48 -0.81
C HIS A 186 -7.95 -9.73 0.65
N GLU A 187 -8.91 -9.72 1.56
CA GLU A 187 -8.71 -10.09 2.97
C GLU A 187 -8.21 -11.53 3.11
N TYR A 188 -8.85 -12.48 2.43
CA TYR A 188 -8.37 -13.87 2.42
C TYR A 188 -6.99 -14.00 1.77
N ALA A 189 -6.76 -13.31 0.66
CA ALA A 189 -5.46 -13.31 0.00
C ALA A 189 -4.35 -12.81 0.92
N ALA A 190 -4.63 -11.78 1.71
CA ALA A 190 -3.70 -11.18 2.67
C ALA A 190 -3.42 -12.10 3.85
N LEU A 191 -4.44 -12.79 4.38
CA LEU A 191 -4.26 -13.80 5.44
C LEU A 191 -3.30 -14.90 4.97
N VAL A 192 -3.47 -15.41 3.75
CA VAL A 192 -2.60 -16.44 3.16
C VAL A 192 -1.19 -15.92 2.87
N ALA A 193 -1.06 -14.63 2.51
CA ALA A 193 0.24 -14.02 2.29
C ALA A 193 1.06 -13.89 3.58
N ILE A 194 0.40 -13.53 4.69
CA ILE A 194 1.07 -13.20 5.96
C ILE A 194 1.23 -14.42 6.88
N PHE A 195 0.23 -15.30 6.97
CA PHE A 195 0.20 -16.38 7.96
C PHE A 195 0.59 -17.73 7.36
N ASP A 196 1.26 -18.55 8.17
CA ASP A 196 1.51 -19.94 7.81
C ASP A 196 0.24 -20.80 7.95
N VAL A 197 0.26 -21.99 7.35
CA VAL A 197 -0.86 -22.94 7.35
C VAL A 197 -1.30 -23.30 8.77
N LYS A 198 -0.37 -23.38 9.73
CA LYS A 198 -0.67 -23.70 11.12
C LYS A 198 -1.51 -22.58 11.76
N THR A 199 -1.09 -21.33 11.58
CA THR A 199 -1.76 -20.14 12.10
C THR A 199 -3.16 -19.98 11.47
N LEU A 200 -3.28 -20.22 10.15
CA LEU A 200 -4.58 -20.19 9.45
C LEU A 200 -5.56 -21.24 10.02
N LYS A 201 -5.08 -22.46 10.29
CA LYS A 201 -5.87 -23.52 10.93
C LYS A 201 -6.29 -23.15 12.34
N GLU A 202 -5.39 -22.56 13.14
CA GLU A 202 -5.70 -22.08 14.48
C GLU A 202 -6.79 -21.00 14.43
N LEU A 203 -6.73 -20.11 13.45
CA LEU A 203 -7.76 -19.08 13.19
C LEU A 203 -9.06 -19.63 12.59
N LYS A 204 -9.13 -20.91 12.22
CA LYS A 204 -10.25 -21.53 11.50
C LYS A 204 -10.56 -20.82 10.17
N ILE A 205 -9.51 -20.39 9.47
CA ILE A 205 -9.65 -19.77 8.14
C ILE A 205 -9.55 -20.86 7.09
N GLU A 206 -10.67 -21.12 6.40
CA GLU A 206 -10.71 -21.98 5.21
C GLU A 206 -10.35 -21.13 3.98
N TYR A 207 -9.17 -21.37 3.39
CA TYR A 207 -8.67 -20.56 2.27
C TYR A 207 -8.59 -21.33 0.95
N GLU A 208 -8.51 -22.66 1.01
CA GLU A 208 -8.34 -23.54 -0.14
C GLU A 208 -9.50 -23.43 -1.14
N GLN A 209 -10.69 -23.06 -0.66
CA GLN A 209 -11.90 -22.91 -1.48
C GLN A 209 -11.96 -21.58 -2.26
N LYS A 210 -11.00 -20.66 -2.07
CA LYS A 210 -11.09 -19.29 -2.60
C LYS A 210 -10.03 -18.91 -3.62
N PHE A 211 -9.23 -19.86 -4.10
CA PHE A 211 -8.12 -19.57 -5.02
C PHE A 211 -8.58 -18.90 -6.32
N GLU A 212 -9.62 -19.41 -6.97
CA GLU A 212 -10.14 -18.85 -8.22
C GLU A 212 -10.62 -17.38 -8.04
N GLU A 213 -11.31 -17.10 -6.93
CA GLU A 213 -11.79 -15.74 -6.61
C GLU A 213 -10.63 -14.76 -6.36
N ILE A 214 -9.52 -15.25 -5.81
CA ILE A 214 -8.32 -14.46 -5.53
C ILE A 214 -7.56 -14.13 -6.83
N GLU A 215 -7.46 -15.06 -7.78
CA GLU A 215 -6.79 -14.78 -9.06
C GLU A 215 -7.49 -13.65 -9.84
N GLU A 216 -8.82 -13.63 -9.81
CA GLU A 216 -9.60 -12.55 -10.42
C GLU A 216 -9.34 -11.17 -9.76
N CYS A 217 -8.85 -11.14 -8.52
CA CYS A 217 -8.48 -9.91 -7.83
C CYS A 217 -7.19 -9.27 -8.37
N PHE A 218 -6.35 -10.02 -9.09
CA PHE A 218 -5.08 -9.49 -9.63
C PHE A 218 -5.32 -8.34 -10.61
N ALA A 219 -6.49 -8.36 -11.28
CA ALA A 219 -6.87 -7.32 -12.23
C ALA A 219 -7.10 -5.93 -11.58
N ILE A 220 -7.26 -5.85 -10.25
CA ILE A 220 -7.35 -4.57 -9.51
C ILE A 220 -5.97 -3.92 -9.33
N GLY A 221 -4.88 -4.70 -9.46
CA GLY A 221 -3.50 -4.20 -9.39
C GLY A 221 -2.99 -3.95 -7.97
N ILE A 222 -3.67 -4.47 -6.96
CA ILE A 222 -3.19 -4.47 -5.56
C ILE A 222 -2.40 -5.76 -5.26
N ILE A 223 -2.89 -6.90 -5.76
CA ILE A 223 -2.16 -8.17 -5.79
C ILE A 223 -1.52 -8.27 -7.17
N ILE A 224 -0.20 -8.47 -7.21
CA ILE A 224 0.61 -8.43 -8.43
C ILE A 224 1.04 -9.82 -8.93
N GLY A 225 0.68 -10.88 -8.20
CA GLY A 225 0.96 -12.26 -8.59
C GLY A 225 1.10 -13.18 -7.38
N LEU A 226 1.87 -14.25 -7.57
CA LEU A 226 2.22 -15.22 -6.54
C LEU A 226 3.73 -15.22 -6.27
N THR A 227 4.14 -15.57 -5.05
CA THR A 227 5.53 -15.88 -4.69
C THR A 227 5.91 -17.30 -5.13
N GLU A 228 7.19 -17.68 -5.00
CA GLU A 228 7.65 -19.05 -5.28
C GLU A 228 6.96 -20.10 -4.39
N GLU A 229 6.60 -19.71 -3.15
CA GLU A 229 5.82 -20.52 -2.22
C GLU A 229 4.31 -20.57 -2.54
N LYS A 230 3.89 -20.03 -3.69
CA LYS A 230 2.48 -19.90 -4.10
C LYS A 230 1.62 -19.06 -3.13
N LYS A 231 2.24 -18.13 -2.39
CA LYS A 231 1.50 -17.13 -1.58
C LYS A 231 1.18 -15.90 -2.42
N ASN A 232 0.12 -15.18 -2.08
CA ASN A 232 -0.24 -13.96 -2.78
C ASN A 232 0.82 -12.87 -2.60
N LYS A 233 1.33 -12.32 -3.70
CA LYS A 233 2.29 -11.22 -3.71
C LYS A 233 1.54 -9.90 -3.88
N PHE A 234 1.55 -9.08 -2.83
CA PHE A 234 0.98 -7.73 -2.87
C PHE A 234 1.96 -6.74 -3.49
N LEU A 235 1.43 -5.67 -4.10
CA LEU A 235 2.22 -4.55 -4.65
C LEU A 235 3.17 -3.97 -3.59
N HIS A 236 2.71 -3.92 -2.35
CA HIS A 236 3.50 -3.59 -1.17
C HIS A 236 2.94 -4.37 0.04
N GLN A 237 3.81 -4.82 0.94
CA GLN A 237 3.42 -5.64 2.10
C GLN A 237 2.35 -4.95 2.97
N SER A 238 2.42 -3.63 3.13
CA SER A 238 1.45 -2.88 3.92
C SER A 238 0.00 -3.00 3.43
N TYR A 239 -0.24 -3.33 2.15
CA TYR A 239 -1.60 -3.65 1.70
C TYR A 239 -2.11 -4.95 2.31
N ALA A 240 -1.26 -5.99 2.37
CA ALA A 240 -1.61 -7.24 3.03
C ALA A 240 -1.87 -6.98 4.53
N GLU A 241 -1.02 -6.20 5.19
CA GLU A 241 -1.18 -5.86 6.61
C GLU A 241 -2.50 -5.11 6.86
N TYR A 242 -2.86 -4.17 5.99
CA TYR A 242 -4.15 -3.48 6.00
C TYR A 242 -5.31 -4.44 5.89
N PHE A 243 -5.31 -5.32 4.88
CA PHE A 243 -6.41 -6.26 4.67
C PHE A 243 -6.53 -7.31 5.78
N VAL A 244 -5.43 -7.72 6.41
CA VAL A 244 -5.51 -8.56 7.61
C VAL A 244 -6.14 -7.80 8.76
N ALA A 245 -5.77 -6.53 8.96
CA ALA A 245 -6.37 -5.69 9.99
C ALA A 245 -7.88 -5.46 9.78
N THR A 246 -8.32 -5.25 8.53
CA THR A 246 -9.76 -5.13 8.21
C THR A 246 -10.50 -6.44 8.45
N TYR A 247 -9.90 -7.58 8.11
CA TYR A 247 -10.46 -8.90 8.41
C TYR A 247 -10.62 -9.12 9.92
N PHE A 248 -9.58 -8.81 10.71
CA PHE A 248 -9.63 -8.93 12.17
C PHE A 248 -10.72 -8.04 12.77
N ARG A 249 -10.89 -6.81 12.29
CA ARG A 249 -11.98 -5.93 12.74
C ARG A 249 -13.36 -6.54 12.49
N LYS A 250 -13.59 -7.09 11.29
CA LYS A 250 -14.87 -7.71 10.91
C LYS A 250 -15.20 -8.98 11.69
N ASN A 251 -14.17 -9.70 12.16
CA ASN A 251 -14.31 -11.01 12.80
C ASN A 251 -13.92 -11.00 14.28
N LEU A 252 -13.82 -9.82 14.90
CA LEU A 252 -13.34 -9.66 16.27
C LEU A 252 -14.16 -10.50 17.27
N GLU A 253 -15.49 -10.52 17.12
CA GLU A 253 -16.39 -11.30 17.99
C GLU A 253 -16.16 -12.82 17.87
N THR A 254 -15.77 -13.31 16.69
CA THR A 254 -15.65 -14.74 16.40
C THR A 254 -14.27 -15.30 16.76
N ILE A 255 -13.21 -14.50 16.57
CA ILE A 255 -11.81 -14.96 16.71
C ILE A 255 -10.96 -14.09 17.65
N GLY A 256 -11.56 -13.21 18.45
CA GLY A 256 -10.87 -12.25 19.32
C GLY A 256 -9.77 -12.86 20.20
N ASP A 257 -10.09 -13.90 20.97
CA ASP A 257 -9.13 -14.60 21.86
C ASP A 257 -7.90 -15.16 21.12
N LYS A 258 -8.05 -15.44 19.83
CA LYS A 258 -6.97 -15.97 18.98
C LYS A 258 -6.17 -14.84 18.36
N ILE A 259 -6.85 -13.77 17.91
CA ILE A 259 -6.21 -12.55 17.41
C ILE A 259 -5.26 -12.00 18.47
N GLU A 260 -5.69 -11.93 19.73
CA GLU A 260 -4.87 -11.40 20.83
C GLU A 260 -3.55 -12.16 21.00
N LYS A 261 -3.55 -13.48 20.81
CA LYS A 261 -2.31 -14.29 20.90
C LYS A 261 -1.35 -14.09 19.73
N ILE A 262 -1.87 -13.61 18.60
CA ILE A 262 -1.13 -13.45 17.36
C ILE A 262 -0.64 -12.01 17.22
N ILE A 263 -1.54 -11.03 17.25
CA ILE A 263 -1.28 -9.65 16.83
C ILE A 263 -0.32 -8.89 17.74
N PHE A 264 -0.10 -9.37 18.97
CA PHE A 264 0.84 -8.79 19.93
C PHE A 264 2.30 -9.25 19.72
N GLN A 265 2.55 -10.17 18.77
CA GLN A 265 3.92 -10.53 18.38
C GLN A 265 4.56 -9.37 17.58
N ASP A 266 5.84 -9.08 17.83
CA ASP A 266 6.55 -7.95 17.20
C ASP A 266 6.51 -7.97 15.67
N ARG A 267 6.58 -9.16 15.06
CA ARG A 267 6.49 -9.33 13.60
C ARG A 267 5.15 -8.87 13.00
N PHE A 268 4.10 -8.74 13.81
CA PHE A 268 2.77 -8.28 13.40
C PHE A 268 2.43 -6.88 13.92
N ARG A 269 3.43 -6.12 14.40
CA ARG A 269 3.25 -4.76 14.91
C ARG A 269 2.49 -3.85 13.94
N ASN A 270 2.70 -4.03 12.62
CA ASN A 270 2.04 -3.21 11.61
C ASN A 270 0.55 -3.54 11.47
N ILE A 271 0.22 -4.83 11.51
CA ILE A 271 -1.16 -5.31 11.51
C ILE A 271 -1.87 -4.78 12.76
N ARG A 272 -1.21 -4.89 13.93
CA ARG A 272 -1.71 -4.33 15.19
C ARG A 272 -1.98 -2.84 15.07
N PHE A 273 -1.01 -2.09 14.57
CA PHE A 273 -1.13 -0.65 14.43
C PHE A 273 -2.30 -0.22 13.54
N MET A 274 -2.51 -0.91 12.41
CA MET A 274 -3.67 -0.63 11.55
C MET A 274 -4.97 -1.09 12.19
N PHE A 275 -4.97 -2.24 12.88
CA PHE A 275 -6.14 -2.77 13.58
C PHE A 275 -6.61 -1.82 14.69
N ASP A 276 -5.69 -1.34 15.53
CA ASP A 276 -5.98 -0.37 16.59
C ASP A 276 -6.56 0.93 16.01
N GLN A 277 -6.04 1.42 14.88
CA GLN A 277 -6.62 2.58 14.18
C GLN A 277 -8.03 2.32 13.66
N LEU A 278 -8.28 1.14 13.08
CA LEU A 278 -9.59 0.77 12.57
C LEU A 278 -10.63 0.65 13.70
N LEU A 279 -10.21 0.23 14.90
CA LEU A 279 -11.06 0.21 16.10
C LEU A 279 -11.29 1.59 16.70
N ALA A 280 -10.32 2.51 16.56
CA ALA A 280 -10.37 3.87 17.07
C ALA A 280 -10.95 4.89 16.07
N ASP A 281 -11.48 4.44 14.94
CA ASP A 281 -11.74 5.29 13.78
C ASP A 281 -12.78 6.41 14.01
N ASP A 282 -13.64 6.23 15.01
CA ASP A 282 -14.66 7.16 15.48
C ASP A 282 -14.23 7.96 16.73
N SER A 283 -13.01 7.75 17.23
CA SER A 283 -12.49 8.39 18.44
C SER A 283 -11.16 9.11 18.18
N LEU A 284 -11.25 10.43 17.94
CA LEU A 284 -10.07 11.29 17.77
C LEU A 284 -9.08 11.21 18.95
N PRO A 285 -9.52 11.16 20.23
CA PRO A 285 -8.60 10.97 21.36
C PRO A 285 -7.84 9.63 21.30
N HIS A 286 -8.51 8.54 20.93
CA HIS A 286 -7.85 7.23 20.79
C HIS A 286 -6.84 7.24 19.64
N LEU A 287 -7.18 7.84 18.49
CA LEU A 287 -6.24 8.03 17.39
C LEU A 287 -5.04 8.87 17.82
N ALA A 288 -5.25 9.94 18.59
CA ALA A 288 -4.17 10.77 19.11
C ALA A 288 -3.21 9.98 20.01
N VAL A 289 -3.75 9.12 20.89
CA VAL A 289 -2.95 8.21 21.72
C VAL A 289 -2.17 7.21 20.87
N ILE A 290 -2.80 6.60 19.86
CA ILE A 290 -2.18 5.66 18.93
C ILE A 290 -0.99 6.30 18.18
N TYR A 291 -1.13 7.57 17.79
CA TYR A 291 -0.05 8.34 17.16
C TYR A 291 0.95 8.94 18.14
N LYS A 292 0.76 8.76 19.45
CA LYS A 292 1.54 9.41 20.51
C LYS A 292 1.52 10.95 20.41
N ASN A 293 0.43 11.51 19.87
CA ASN A 293 0.22 12.95 19.76
C ASN A 293 -0.51 13.48 21.00
N LEU A 294 0.27 13.73 22.05
CA LEU A 294 -0.25 14.16 23.36
C LEU A 294 -0.95 15.53 23.32
N ASP A 295 -0.57 16.40 22.40
CA ASP A 295 -1.14 17.75 22.30
C ASP A 295 -2.60 17.70 21.82
N ILE A 296 -2.88 16.88 20.79
CA ILE A 296 -4.25 16.63 20.33
C ILE A 296 -5.07 15.93 21.41
N ALA A 297 -4.47 14.94 22.11
CA ALA A 297 -5.17 14.22 23.17
C ALA A 297 -5.61 15.15 24.32
N LYS A 298 -4.72 16.07 24.76
CA LYS A 298 -5.03 17.05 25.80
C LYS A 298 -6.13 18.04 25.38
N THR A 299 -6.01 18.60 24.17
CA THR A 299 -7.00 19.56 23.64
C THR A 299 -8.41 18.97 23.65
N LYS A 300 -8.56 17.71 23.24
CA LYS A 300 -9.87 17.04 23.21
C LYS A 300 -10.38 16.64 24.59
N GLN A 301 -9.48 16.32 25.52
CA GLN A 301 -9.85 16.09 26.91
C GLN A 301 -10.47 17.35 27.52
N GLU A 302 -9.85 18.51 27.31
CA GLU A 302 -10.36 19.80 27.80
C GLU A 302 -11.73 20.15 27.19
N GLU A 303 -11.92 19.99 25.87
CA GLU A 303 -13.23 20.20 25.21
C GLU A 303 -14.35 19.34 25.81
N THR A 304 -14.05 18.09 26.16
CA THR A 304 -15.01 17.15 26.78
C THR A 304 -15.35 17.55 28.22
N PHE A 305 -14.38 18.06 28.97
CA PHE A 305 -14.62 18.62 30.31
C PHE A 305 -15.48 19.88 30.25
N TYR A 306 -15.28 20.78 29.28
CA TYR A 306 -16.12 21.99 29.16
C TYR A 306 -17.56 21.68 28.77
N THR A 307 -17.78 20.78 27.81
CA THR A 307 -19.15 20.40 27.38
C THR A 307 -19.95 19.71 28.48
N SER A 308 -19.31 18.88 29.31
CA SER A 308 -19.96 18.26 30.47
C SER A 308 -20.31 19.25 31.59
N HIS A 309 -19.54 20.32 31.77
CA HIS A 309 -19.84 21.36 32.75
C HIS A 309 -20.91 22.36 32.28
N VAL A 310 -20.94 22.70 30.99
CA VAL A 310 -21.91 23.65 30.43
C VAL A 310 -23.31 23.04 30.29
N HIS A 311 -23.42 21.73 30.10
CA HIS A 311 -24.70 21.04 30.00
C HIS A 311 -25.29 20.53 31.32
N GLY A 312 -24.72 20.92 32.46
CA GLY A 312 -25.32 20.70 33.78
C GLY A 312 -25.81 19.27 33.96
N VAL A 313 -24.87 18.33 34.08
CA VAL A 313 -25.18 16.95 34.47
C VAL A 313 -26.04 17.00 35.74
N GLN A 314 -27.34 16.78 35.58
CA GLN A 314 -28.20 16.36 36.67
C GLN A 314 -27.64 15.01 37.11
N ASP A 315 -27.13 14.96 38.35
CA ASP A 315 -26.67 13.76 39.03
C ASP A 315 -27.65 12.60 38.82
N ILE A 316 -27.38 11.70 37.88
CA ILE A 316 -27.95 10.36 37.88
C ILE A 316 -27.11 9.58 38.89
N ARG A 317 -27.58 9.57 40.14
CA ARG A 317 -27.09 8.65 41.16
C ARG A 317 -27.45 7.23 40.73
N PHE A 318 -26.45 6.39 40.49
CA PHE A 318 -26.60 4.94 40.42
C PHE A 318 -26.92 4.37 41.80
#